data_AF-A0A7W7MG91-F1
#
_entry.id   AF-A0A7W7MG91-F1
#
_cell.length_a   1.000
_cell.length_b   1.000
_cell.length_c   1.000
_cell.angle_alpha   90.00
_cell.angle_beta   90.00
_cell.angle_gamma   90.00
#
_symmetry.space_group_name_H-M   'P 1'
#
loop_
_entity.id
_entity.type
_entity.pdbx_description
1 polymer ?
#
loop_
_entity_poly.entity_id
_entity_poly.type
_entity_poly.pdbx_seq_one_letter_code
_entity_poly.pdbx_strand_id
1 'polypeptide(L)'
;MIPHPVTREPWGTAEEIAEQLGAHIRPDTVRTWARRKRIPSALIPGPGRGIRMYPLDAAVEEERRTRDIGRSRATIALTVSTQ
;
A
#
# COMPACT_ATOMS: atom_id res chain seq x y z
N MET A 1 9.64 7.06 -9.78
CA MET A 1 8.21 6.91 -10.10
C MET A 1 7.89 7.39 -11.50
N ILE A 2 6.99 6.69 -12.18
CA ILE A 2 6.55 7.02 -13.55
C ILE A 2 5.05 7.31 -13.51
N PRO A 3 4.58 8.43 -14.07
CA PRO A 3 3.16 8.71 -14.18
C PRO A 3 2.50 7.71 -15.14
N HIS A 4 1.40 7.10 -14.72
CA HIS A 4 0.63 6.17 -15.56
C HIS A 4 -0.04 6.94 -16.72
N PRO A 5 0.07 6.47 -17.98
CA PRO A 5 -0.38 7.23 -19.15
C PRO A 5 -1.91 7.48 -19.19
N VAL A 6 -2.69 6.64 -18.50
CA VAL A 6 -4.17 6.71 -18.49
C VAL A 6 -4.70 7.42 -17.25
N THR A 7 -4.12 7.18 -16.07
CA THR A 7 -4.67 7.67 -14.81
C THR A 7 -3.92 8.87 -14.24
N ARG A 8 -2.75 9.21 -14.81
CA ARG A 8 -1.79 10.20 -14.27
C ARG A 8 -1.34 9.94 -12.84
N GLU A 9 -1.76 8.84 -12.24
CA GLU A 9 -1.32 8.43 -10.92
C GLU A 9 0.16 8.04 -10.99
N PRO A 10 0.96 8.38 -9.97
CA PRO A 10 2.33 7.93 -9.90
C PRO A 10 2.36 6.44 -9.55
N TRP A 11 3.01 5.66 -10.40
CA TRP A 11 3.28 4.25 -10.15
C TRP A 11 4.74 4.06 -9.78
N GLY A 12 4.97 3.15 -8.83
CA GLY A 12 6.29 2.86 -8.30
C GLY A 12 6.45 1.40 -7.88
N THR A 13 7.68 1.01 -7.64
CA THR A 13 7.99 -0.27 -6.98
C THR A 13 7.52 -0.27 -5.53
N ALA A 14 7.44 -1.44 -4.91
CA ALA A 14 7.07 -1.53 -3.49
C ALA A 14 8.00 -0.71 -2.56
N GLU A 15 9.26 -0.54 -2.95
CA GLU A 15 10.25 0.25 -2.21
C GLU A 15 9.97 1.75 -2.34
N GLU A 16 9.78 2.26 -3.56
CA GLU A 16 9.42 3.66 -3.78
C GLU A 16 8.09 4.03 -3.09
N ILE A 17 7.10 3.13 -3.14
CA ILE A 17 5.80 3.36 -2.51
C ILE A 17 5.93 3.38 -0.98
N ALA A 18 6.71 2.48 -0.41
CA ALA A 18 6.98 2.45 1.03
C ALA A 18 7.72 3.72 1.49
N GLU A 19 8.72 4.17 0.71
CA GLU A 19 9.45 5.42 0.99
C GLU A 19 8.50 6.63 0.98
N GLN A 20 7.59 6.71 0.01
CA GLN A 20 6.61 7.79 -0.09
C GLN A 20 5.54 7.77 1.00
N LEU A 21 5.08 6.59 1.41
CA LEU A 21 4.14 6.45 2.53
C LEU A 21 4.82 6.73 3.88
N GLY A 22 6.15 6.61 3.92
CA GLY A 22 6.99 6.89 5.08
C GLY A 22 7.40 5.63 5.84
N ALA A 23 8.38 5.80 6.73
CA ALA A 23 9.16 4.72 7.36
C ALA A 23 8.37 3.66 8.15
N HIS A 24 7.08 3.88 8.42
CA HIS A 24 6.21 2.91 9.10
C HIS A 24 5.64 1.86 8.16
N ILE A 25 5.66 2.09 6.84
CA ILE A 25 5.23 1.13 5.83
C ILE A 25 6.45 0.43 5.27
N ARG A 26 6.44 -0.91 5.33
CA ARG A 26 7.48 -1.74 4.72
C ARG A 26 7.09 -2.11 3.29
N PRO A 27 8.07 -2.32 2.39
CA PRO A 27 7.78 -2.81 1.03
C PRO A 27 6.98 -4.12 1.02
N ASP A 28 7.22 -5.00 1.99
CA ASP A 28 6.46 -6.26 2.13
C ASP A 28 4.99 -6.05 2.49
N THR A 29 4.66 -4.96 3.17
CA THR A 29 3.28 -4.55 3.45
C THR A 29 2.57 -4.19 2.14
N VAL A 30 3.22 -3.41 1.27
CA VAL A 30 2.69 -3.05 -0.06
C VAL A 30 2.46 -4.31 -0.91
N ARG A 31 3.42 -5.24 -0.93
CA ARG A 31 3.27 -6.54 -1.60
C ARG A 31 2.10 -7.35 -1.03
N THR A 32 1.89 -7.28 0.29
CA THR A 32 0.80 -7.99 0.97
C THR A 32 -0.57 -7.41 0.60
N TRP A 33 -0.70 -6.08 0.53
CA TRP A 33 -1.94 -5.44 0.06
C TRP A 33 -2.29 -5.89 -1.36
N ALA A 34 -1.32 -5.93 -2.27
CA ALA A 34 -1.54 -6.41 -3.62
C ALA A 34 -1.90 -7.91 -3.67
N ARG A 35 -1.23 -8.75 -2.88
CA ARG A 35 -1.57 -10.19 -2.75
C ARG A 35 -3.00 -10.41 -2.25
N ARG A 36 -3.47 -9.55 -1.35
CA ARG A 36 -4.85 -9.55 -0.83
C ARG A 36 -5.85 -8.88 -1.78
N LYS A 37 -5.44 -8.49 -2.99
CA LYS A 37 -6.25 -7.76 -3.99
C LYS A 37 -6.86 -6.46 -3.44
N ARG A 38 -6.19 -5.81 -2.48
CA ARG A 38 -6.60 -4.52 -1.91
C ARG A 38 -6.15 -3.34 -2.76
N ILE A 39 -5.00 -3.49 -3.41
CA ILE A 39 -4.48 -2.53 -4.39
C ILE A 39 -4.19 -3.23 -5.72
N PRO A 40 -4.26 -2.52 -6.85
CA PRO A 40 -3.81 -3.04 -8.14
C PRO A 40 -2.31 -3.30 -8.14
N SER A 41 -1.86 -4.14 -9.08
CA SER A 41 -0.44 -4.27 -9.40
C SER A 41 -0.28 -4.58 -10.88
N ALA A 42 0.71 -3.98 -11.53
CA ALA A 42 1.09 -4.30 -12.91
C ALA A 42 2.50 -4.87 -12.94
N LEU A 43 2.73 -5.82 -13.84
CA LEU A 43 4.07 -6.26 -14.19
C LEU A 43 4.50 -5.47 -15.41
N ILE A 44 5.49 -4.60 -15.25
CA ILE A 44 6.11 -3.91 -16.38
C ILE A 44 7.17 -4.83 -16.97
N PRO A 45 7.03 -5.22 -18.25
CA PRO A 45 8.03 -6.05 -18.91
C PRO A 45 9.35 -5.28 -19.02
N GLY A 46 10.44 -5.97 -18.70
CA GLY A 46 11.81 -5.44 -18.74
C GLY A 46 12.80 -6.60 -18.81
N PRO A 47 14.09 -6.35 -19.07
CA PRO A 47 15.08 -7.40 -19.19
C PRO A 47 15.12 -8.25 -17.90
N GLY A 48 14.80 -9.55 -18.02
CA GLY A 48 14.69 -10.49 -16.90
C GLY A 48 13.25 -10.75 -16.45
N ARG A 49 13.00 -10.74 -15.13
CA ARG A 49 11.71 -11.15 -14.52
C ARG A 49 10.59 -10.10 -14.60
N GLY A 50 10.83 -8.95 -15.23
CA GLY A 50 9.95 -7.77 -15.19
C GLY A 50 9.90 -7.13 -13.80
N ILE A 51 9.43 -5.89 -13.73
CA ILE A 51 9.32 -5.12 -12.47
C ILE A 51 7.85 -4.99 -12.11
N ARG A 52 7.48 -5.40 -10.89
CA ARG A 52 6.12 -5.21 -10.40
C ARG A 52 5.96 -3.82 -9.81
N MET A 53 5.00 -3.08 -10.32
CA MET A 53 4.68 -1.71 -9.92
C MET A 53 3.28 -1.63 -9.32
N TYR A 54 3.09 -0.65 -8.47
CA TYR A 54 1.89 -0.39 -7.69
C TYR A 54 1.51 1.10 -7.79
N PRO A 55 0.21 1.44 -7.81
CA PRO A 55 -0.24 2.82 -7.79
C PRO A 55 -0.09 3.41 -6.39
N LEU A 56 0.44 4.64 -6.30
CA LEU A 56 0.60 5.35 -5.03
C LEU A 56 -0.74 5.69 -4.36
N ASP A 57 -1.71 6.19 -5.12
CA ASP A 57 -2.98 6.67 -4.56
C ASP A 57 -3.74 5.53 -3.87
N ALA A 58 -3.89 4.39 -4.55
CA ALA A 58 -4.46 3.18 -3.97
C ALA A 58 -3.71 2.69 -2.71
N ALA A 59 -2.38 2.82 -2.69
CA ALA A 59 -1.58 2.46 -1.52
C ALA A 59 -1.80 3.43 -0.35
N VAL A 60 -1.99 4.73 -0.62
CA VAL A 60 -2.36 5.75 0.38
C VAL A 60 -3.75 5.46 0.95
N GLU A 61 -4.72 5.13 0.11
CA GLU A 61 -6.08 4.78 0.55
C GLU A 61 -6.09 3.53 1.44
N GLU A 62 -5.37 2.48 1.07
CA GLU A 62 -5.29 1.25 1.86
C GLU A 62 -4.49 1.45 3.16
N GLU A 63 -3.47 2.32 3.17
CA GLU A 63 -2.77 2.72 4.40
C GLU A 63 -3.74 3.38 5.38
N ARG A 64 -4.47 4.41 4.92
CA ARG A 64 -5.49 5.09 5.74
C ARG A 64 -6.52 4.11 6.28
N ARG A 65 -7.01 3.21 5.44
CA ARG A 65 -7.96 2.15 5.83
C ARG A 65 -7.37 1.23 6.89
N THR A 66 -6.14 0.78 6.72
CA THR A 66 -5.46 -0.12 7.66
C THR A 66 -5.22 0.56 9.00
N ARG A 67 -4.82 1.85 8.98
CA ARG A 67 -4.62 2.68 10.16
C ARG A 67 -5.93 2.88 10.94
N ASP A 68 -7.03 3.14 10.24
CA ASP A 68 -8.35 3.31 10.84
C ASP A 68 -8.86 2.02 11.50
N ILE A 69 -8.67 0.87 10.85
CA ILE A 69 -8.98 -0.45 11.43
C ILE A 69 -8.13 -0.72 12.68
N GLY A 70 -6.84 -0.38 12.64
CA GLY A 70 -5.94 -0.49 13.79
C GLY A 70 -6.39 0.38 14.97
N ARG A 71 -6.76 1.64 14.71
CA ARG A 71 -7.28 2.58 15.71
C ARG A 71 -8.63 2.13 16.28
N SER A 72 -9.53 1.64 15.44
CA SER A 72 -10.82 1.12 15.85
C SER A 72 -10.67 -0.10 16.77
N ARG A 73 -9.75 -1.02 16.46
CA ARG A 73 -9.44 -2.17 17.34
C ARG A 73 -8.83 -1.75 18.67
N ALA A 74 -7.95 -0.75 18.69
CA ALA A 74 -7.39 -0.22 19.93
C ALA A 74 -8.47 0.43 20.82
N THR A 75 -9.42 1.14 20.22
CA THR A 75 -10.54 1.77 20.93
C THR A 75 -11.47 0.72 21.53
N ILE A 76 -11.81 -0.33 20.79
CA ILE A 76 -12.66 -1.42 21.30
C ILE A 76 -11.95 -2.17 22.44
N ALA A 77 -10.64 -2.42 22.34
CA ALA A 77 -9.87 -3.06 23.41
C ALA A 77 -9.84 -2.22 24.70
N LEU A 78 -9.77 -0.89 24.57
CA LEU A 78 -9.77 0.03 25.71
C LEU A 78 -11.14 0.07 26.40
N THR A 79 -12.24 0.09 25.64
CA THR A 79 -13.61 0.11 26.17
C THR A 79 -14.00 -1.21 26.85
N VAL A 80 -13.52 -2.35 26.37
CA VAL A 80 -13.85 -3.68 26.96
C VAL A 80 -13.08 -3.93 28.27
N SER A 81 -12.04 -3.15 28.54
CA SER A 81 -11.23 -3.26 29.78
C SER A 81 -11.73 -2.38 30.93
N THR A 82 -12.91 -1.78 30.81
CA THR A 82 -13.61 -1.05 31.88
C THR A 82 -14.98 -1.69 32.08
N GLN A 83 -15.02 -2.81 32.81
CA GLN A 83 -16.20 -3.33 33.50
C GLN A 83 -15.76 -4.18 34.68
#